data_AF-A0A1Y2DEM3-F1
#
_entry.id   AF-A0A1Y2DEM3-F1
#
_cell.length_a   1.000
_cell.length_b   1.000
_cell.length_c   1.000
_cell.angle_alpha   90.00
_cell.angle_beta   90.00
_cell.angle_gamma   90.00
#
_symmetry.space_group_name_H-M   'P 1'
#
loop_
_entity.id
_entity.type
_entity.pdbx_description
1 polymer ?
#
loop_
_entity_poly.entity_id
_entity_poly.type
_entity_poly.pdbx_seq_one_letter_code
_entity_poly.pdbx_strand_id
1 'polypeptide(L)'
;MSLRRASSKTVVTPSNLEVCDPDAISPFDDQKEPAITFWDDEKQPVCLPPSPKPWTSRQLQVKPSSNPTSDNAAREKRETSNDQRRLKILGLGRWKFAIVVVLVLFIIGGIAGGVVAATRNSRSPPRKSMILGVSNLAAVNWTTGPDAEVHAVFFQDPDDSLMAYIDNNDGTTAMVNITGIFEKSDPLAMLSGTPIAAAANSDPHDFGNITSNRLNVFFLTPENIVTEITTHDPILQDWSRGSLGPHRDVTITTANGSQLAAVWQRCDNPSICGKGRFYLAFEDKDQNFVIANSTYDWDASTASTRLALNSSATLISMNYGNDSDYVWGFYETNNILGSAWQDYTTNWWWIDTGRNVMYEITTSLTNHFAATSINHRRDAFMSALYPNGTIIGKHWNFELDNWRPQSALNLFGGPAAPNFTSIAMTANARLYGISGGQVLCYLMGNISDPFTFDFLGSIP
;
A
#
# COMPACT_ATOMS: atom_id res chain seq x y z
N MET A 1 -16.29 31.89 -87.12
CA MET A 1 -15.58 33.19 -87.22
C MET A 1 -14.67 33.38 -86.01
N SER A 2 -13.77 34.35 -86.03
CA SER A 2 -12.69 34.53 -85.04
C SER A 2 -12.88 35.79 -84.19
N LEU A 3 -12.31 35.78 -82.98
CA LEU A 3 -11.88 36.87 -82.07
C LEU A 3 -12.20 36.50 -80.61
N ARG A 4 -11.44 36.83 -79.57
CA ARG A 4 -9.99 36.87 -79.24
C ARG A 4 -9.88 37.63 -77.90
N ARG A 5 -9.38 36.97 -76.84
CA ARG A 5 -8.82 37.59 -75.60
C ARG A 5 -9.84 38.39 -74.74
N ALA A 6 -9.56 38.73 -73.48
CA ALA A 6 -8.28 38.64 -72.72
C ALA A 6 -8.44 37.99 -71.33
N SER A 7 -7.33 37.79 -70.64
CA SER A 7 -7.26 37.37 -69.23
C SER A 7 -6.59 38.43 -68.37
N SER A 8 -6.92 38.47 -67.08
CA SER A 8 -6.18 39.18 -66.05
C SER A 8 -5.61 38.18 -65.04
N LYS A 9 -4.40 38.45 -64.54
CA LYS A 9 -3.84 37.80 -63.34
C LYS A 9 -4.05 38.73 -62.17
N THR A 10 -4.51 38.21 -61.04
CA THR A 10 -4.46 38.92 -59.75
C THR A 10 -3.15 38.56 -59.05
N VAL A 11 -2.46 39.57 -58.51
CA VAL A 11 -1.28 39.39 -57.66
C VAL A 11 -1.73 39.46 -56.21
N VAL A 12 -1.23 38.55 -55.37
CA VAL A 12 -1.47 38.56 -53.92
C VAL A 12 -0.20 39.01 -53.21
N THR A 13 -0.29 40.07 -52.42
CA THR A 13 0.74 40.53 -51.49
C THR A 13 0.20 40.42 -50.06
N PRO A 14 0.92 39.76 -49.13
CA PRO A 14 0.46 39.61 -47.76
C PRO A 14 0.87 40.81 -46.90
N SER A 15 -0.08 41.45 -46.22
CA SER A 15 0.22 42.35 -45.09
C SER A 15 -0.97 42.54 -44.15
N ASN A 16 -0.64 42.71 -42.87
CA ASN A 16 -1.45 43.23 -41.76
C ASN A 16 -2.38 42.24 -41.02
N LEU A 17 -1.93 41.95 -39.80
CA LEU A 17 -2.66 41.56 -38.61
C LEU A 17 -4.12 42.06 -38.55
N GLU A 18 -5.03 41.16 -38.18
CA GLU A 18 -6.28 41.51 -37.51
C GLU A 18 -6.11 41.43 -35.99
N VAL A 19 -6.97 42.16 -35.27
CA VAL A 19 -7.02 42.21 -33.80
C VAL A 19 -8.26 41.43 -33.36
N CYS A 20 -8.10 40.47 -32.45
CA CYS A 20 -9.23 39.69 -31.93
C CYS A 20 -10.11 40.56 -31.00
N ASP A 21 -11.40 40.64 -31.34
CA ASP A 21 -12.44 41.29 -30.55
C ASP A 21 -13.08 40.24 -29.60
N PRO A 22 -13.06 40.42 -28.26
CA PRO A 22 -13.35 39.33 -27.31
C PRO A 22 -14.81 39.26 -26.82
N ASP A 23 -15.81 39.76 -27.56
CA ASP A 23 -17.23 39.72 -27.16
C ASP A 23 -18.18 39.27 -28.30
N ALA A 24 -18.29 37.95 -28.52
CA ALA A 24 -19.22 37.36 -29.49
C ALA A 24 -19.73 35.97 -29.09
N ILE A 25 -20.70 35.91 -28.16
CA ILE A 25 -21.41 34.67 -27.81
C ILE A 25 -22.61 34.46 -28.75
N SER A 26 -22.65 33.30 -29.40
CA SER A 26 -23.77 32.81 -30.23
C SER A 26 -24.02 31.33 -29.88
N PRO A 27 -25.28 30.85 -29.83
CA PRO A 27 -25.58 29.51 -29.30
C PRO A 27 -25.12 28.39 -30.22
N PHE A 28 -24.90 27.21 -29.62
CA PHE A 28 -24.61 25.96 -30.31
C PHE A 28 -25.80 25.47 -31.13
N ASP A 29 -25.50 24.82 -32.25
CA ASP A 29 -26.39 23.92 -32.99
C ASP A 29 -25.75 22.53 -33.00
N ASP A 30 -26.57 21.50 -33.12
CA ASP A 30 -26.22 20.13 -32.71
C ASP A 30 -25.67 19.27 -33.87
N GLN A 31 -25.17 18.08 -33.53
CA GLN A 31 -24.73 17.01 -34.46
C GLN A 31 -23.48 17.24 -35.32
N LYS A 32 -22.31 16.81 -34.80
CA LYS A 32 -21.40 15.90 -35.55
C LYS A 32 -20.35 15.23 -34.68
N GLU A 33 -20.27 13.91 -34.76
CA GLU A 33 -19.12 13.15 -34.28
C GLU A 33 -17.90 13.38 -35.20
N PRO A 34 -16.71 13.71 -34.66
CA PRO A 34 -15.48 13.69 -35.42
C PRO A 34 -14.86 12.29 -35.44
N ALA A 35 -14.67 11.72 -36.64
CA ALA A 35 -13.97 10.45 -36.78
C ALA A 35 -12.48 10.59 -36.40
N ILE A 36 -12.00 9.72 -35.49
CA ILE A 36 -10.61 9.70 -35.05
C ILE A 36 -9.71 9.22 -36.20
N THR A 37 -8.86 10.11 -36.71
CA THR A 37 -7.77 9.76 -37.63
C THR A 37 -6.45 9.76 -36.86
N PHE A 38 -5.72 8.64 -36.96
CA PHE A 38 -4.34 8.57 -36.48
C PHE A 38 -3.45 9.45 -37.36
N TRP A 39 -2.49 10.14 -36.73
CA TRP A 39 -1.42 10.86 -37.39
C TRP A 39 -0.07 10.39 -36.83
N ASP A 40 0.86 10.05 -37.72
CA ASP A 40 2.21 9.59 -37.38
C ASP A 40 3.10 10.74 -36.86
N ASP A 41 4.19 10.38 -36.20
CA ASP A 41 5.17 11.30 -35.61
C ASP A 41 5.79 12.30 -36.61
N GLU A 42 5.67 13.61 -36.33
CA GLU A 42 6.66 14.59 -36.80
C GLU A 42 7.15 15.51 -35.66
N LYS A 43 8.45 15.80 -35.66
CA LYS A 43 9.21 16.20 -34.48
C LYS A 43 9.06 17.68 -34.16
N GLN A 44 8.59 18.00 -32.94
CA GLN A 44 8.72 19.35 -32.37
C GLN A 44 10.01 19.52 -31.55
N PRO A 45 10.64 20.71 -31.56
CA PRO A 45 11.88 20.95 -30.82
C PRO A 45 11.62 21.19 -29.33
N VAL A 46 12.34 20.47 -28.47
CA VAL A 46 12.25 20.63 -27.00
C VAL A 46 13.00 21.87 -26.53
N CYS A 47 12.26 22.86 -26.02
CA CYS A 47 12.83 23.99 -25.28
C CYS A 47 13.15 23.56 -23.84
N LEU A 48 14.44 23.41 -23.51
CA LEU A 48 14.88 23.11 -22.15
C LEU A 48 14.73 24.34 -21.22
N PRO A 49 14.17 24.18 -20.00
CA PRO A 49 14.11 25.25 -19.01
C PRO A 49 15.50 25.57 -18.43
N PRO A 50 15.73 26.81 -17.93
CA PRO A 50 17.01 27.20 -17.36
C PRO A 50 17.32 26.45 -16.04
N SER A 51 18.56 25.99 -15.91
CA SER A 51 19.03 25.22 -14.74
C SER A 51 18.90 26.00 -13.42
N PRO A 52 18.35 25.40 -12.34
CA PRO A 52 18.20 26.06 -11.05
C PRO A 52 19.56 26.37 -10.40
N LYS A 53 19.66 27.51 -9.73
CA LYS A 53 20.87 27.91 -8.99
C LYS A 53 21.01 27.08 -7.70
N PRO A 54 22.23 26.67 -7.31
CA PRO A 54 22.45 25.93 -6.08
C PRO A 54 22.11 26.78 -4.85
N TRP A 55 21.39 26.17 -3.90
CA TRP A 55 21.06 26.81 -2.62
C TRP A 55 22.28 26.87 -1.70
N THR A 56 22.52 28.03 -1.09
CA THR A 56 23.60 28.21 -0.10
C THR A 56 23.14 27.80 1.29
N SER A 57 23.81 26.81 1.87
CA SER A 57 23.51 26.26 3.19
C SER A 57 23.86 27.23 4.32
N ARG A 58 22.85 27.89 4.88
CA ARG A 58 22.99 28.76 6.07
C ARG A 58 23.19 27.89 7.32
N GLN A 59 24.43 27.78 7.80
CA GLN A 59 24.74 27.05 9.03
C GLN A 59 24.13 27.72 10.27
N LEU A 60 23.49 26.91 11.12
CA LEU A 60 23.05 27.28 12.46
C LEU A 60 24.21 27.10 13.45
N GLN A 61 24.65 28.18 14.10
CA GLN A 61 25.62 28.11 15.18
C GLN A 61 24.95 27.64 16.47
N VAL A 62 25.30 26.44 16.95
CA VAL A 62 24.92 25.95 18.27
C VAL A 62 25.84 26.56 19.33
N LYS A 63 25.26 27.17 20.37
CA LYS A 63 25.96 27.84 21.46
C LYS A 63 26.16 26.87 22.65
N PRO A 64 27.40 26.51 23.03
CA PRO A 64 27.65 25.62 24.16
C PRO A 64 27.48 26.33 25.51
N SER A 65 27.10 25.58 26.56
CA SER A 65 27.00 26.08 27.94
C SER A 65 27.74 25.17 28.93
N SER A 66 28.71 25.77 29.64
CA SER A 66 29.15 25.46 31.02
C SER A 66 29.29 24.00 31.51
N ASN A 67 30.56 23.59 31.64
CA ASN A 67 31.15 22.72 32.70
C ASN A 67 30.69 23.08 34.14
N PRO A 68 30.95 22.28 35.22
CA PRO A 68 32.09 21.36 35.48
C PRO A 68 31.70 19.98 36.11
N THR A 69 32.53 19.07 36.66
CA THR A 69 33.97 18.94 37.09
C THR A 69 34.35 17.41 37.00
N SER A 70 35.47 16.78 37.43
CA SER A 70 36.73 17.11 38.13
C SER A 70 37.79 15.98 37.99
N ASP A 71 39.04 16.37 37.70
CA ASP A 71 40.33 15.94 38.31
C ASP A 71 40.92 14.49 38.33
N ASN A 72 42.27 14.50 38.32
CA ASN A 72 43.27 13.46 38.66
C ASN A 72 43.54 12.33 37.63
N ALA A 73 44.75 12.07 37.10
CA ALA A 73 46.16 12.02 37.61
C ALA A 73 46.56 10.63 38.17
N ALA A 74 47.74 10.03 37.90
CA ALA A 74 48.86 10.38 36.99
C ALA A 74 49.87 9.19 36.79
N ARG A 75 50.90 9.40 35.95
CA ARG A 75 52.33 9.00 36.14
C ARG A 75 52.72 7.48 36.07
N GLU A 76 53.33 6.98 34.99
CA GLU A 76 54.78 6.98 34.60
C GLU A 76 55.67 5.86 35.24
N LYS A 77 56.22 4.92 34.45
CA LYS A 77 57.68 4.70 34.25
C LYS A 77 58.06 3.49 33.36
N ARG A 78 59.33 3.43 32.93
CA ARG A 78 59.99 2.42 32.09
C ARG A 78 61.07 1.65 32.86
N GLU A 79 61.52 0.51 32.28
CA GLU A 79 62.93 0.03 32.12
C GLU A 79 63.03 -1.51 32.23
N THR A 80 63.12 -2.24 31.10
CA THR A 80 64.35 -2.74 30.42
C THR A 80 65.19 -3.76 31.19
N SER A 81 65.17 -5.00 30.71
CA SER A 81 66.33 -5.91 30.73
C SER A 81 66.21 -6.93 29.58
N ASN A 82 67.32 -7.49 29.12
CA ASN A 82 67.44 -8.27 27.90
C ASN A 82 68.38 -9.46 28.14
N ASP A 83 67.89 -10.71 28.10
CA ASP A 83 68.76 -11.89 28.19
C ASP A 83 68.19 -13.17 27.53
N GLN A 84 69.01 -14.22 27.48
CA GLN A 84 69.09 -15.16 26.37
C GLN A 84 67.97 -16.22 26.23
N ARG A 85 67.85 -16.67 24.97
CA ARG A 85 66.84 -17.58 24.46
C ARG A 85 66.96 -19.00 25.02
N ARG A 86 65.91 -19.47 25.71
CA ARG A 86 65.42 -20.85 25.57
C ARG A 86 63.99 -20.80 25.07
N LEU A 87 63.67 -21.54 24.00
CA LEU A 87 62.35 -21.52 23.36
C LEU A 87 61.27 -22.17 24.25
N LYS A 88 60.73 -21.37 25.15
CA LYS A 88 59.52 -21.64 25.94
C LYS A 88 58.29 -21.29 25.10
N ILE A 89 57.38 -22.23 24.92
CA ILE A 89 56.04 -21.93 24.37
C ILE A 89 55.18 -21.52 25.56
N LEU A 90 54.60 -20.30 25.51
CA LEU A 90 53.81 -19.70 26.59
C LEU A 90 54.51 -19.76 27.98
N GLY A 91 55.83 -19.50 28.02
CA GLY A 91 56.61 -19.43 29.25
C GLY A 91 56.93 -20.77 29.94
N LEU A 92 56.19 -21.84 29.64
CA LEU A 92 56.41 -23.18 30.20
C LEU A 92 57.52 -23.95 29.45
N GLY A 93 58.19 -24.85 30.17
CA GLY A 93 59.05 -25.86 29.55
C GLY A 93 58.21 -26.94 28.86
N ARG A 94 58.65 -27.42 27.68
CA ARG A 94 57.90 -28.34 26.80
C ARG A 94 57.19 -29.49 27.52
N TRP A 95 57.85 -30.17 28.46
CA TRP A 95 57.26 -31.29 29.21
C TRP A 95 56.08 -30.86 30.11
N LYS A 96 56.16 -29.69 30.76
CA LYS A 96 55.05 -29.13 31.56
C LYS A 96 53.87 -28.69 30.69
N PHE A 97 54.15 -28.14 29.50
CA PHE A 97 53.10 -27.76 28.54
C PHE A 97 52.29 -28.98 28.07
N ALA A 98 52.97 -30.09 27.74
CA ALA A 98 52.29 -31.33 27.34
C ALA A 98 51.32 -31.87 28.42
N ILE A 99 51.71 -31.83 29.68
CA ILE A 99 50.87 -32.25 30.81
C ILE A 99 49.61 -31.37 30.90
N VAL A 100 49.74 -30.04 30.76
CA VAL A 100 48.59 -29.11 30.80
C VAL A 100 47.62 -29.37 29.65
N VAL A 101 48.11 -29.60 28.42
CA VAL A 101 47.25 -29.88 27.26
C VAL A 101 46.45 -31.17 27.44
N VAL A 102 47.07 -32.25 27.94
CA VAL A 102 46.38 -33.51 28.24
C VAL A 102 45.30 -33.31 29.30
N LEU A 103 45.58 -32.55 30.37
CA LEU A 103 44.64 -32.30 31.46
C LEU A 103 43.43 -31.48 31.00
N VAL A 104 43.64 -30.47 30.15
CA VAL A 104 42.55 -29.70 29.50
C VAL A 104 41.68 -30.59 28.60
N LEU A 105 42.29 -31.50 27.81
CA LEU A 105 41.53 -32.42 26.97
C LEU A 105 40.67 -33.41 27.77
N PHE A 106 41.13 -33.88 28.93
CA PHE A 106 40.32 -34.70 29.83
C PHE A 106 39.12 -33.92 30.44
N ILE A 107 39.30 -32.64 30.78
CA ILE A 107 38.21 -31.79 31.28
C ILE A 107 37.13 -31.58 30.19
N ILE A 108 37.54 -31.35 28.93
CA ILE A 108 36.61 -31.19 27.81
C ILE A 108 35.91 -32.52 27.48
N GLY A 109 36.64 -33.65 27.50
CA GLY A 109 36.07 -34.98 27.28
C GLY A 109 35.05 -35.41 28.34
N GLY A 110 35.21 -34.96 29.59
CA GLY A 110 34.31 -35.28 30.69
C GLY A 110 32.88 -34.74 30.57
N ILE A 111 32.63 -33.79 29.67
CA ILE A 111 31.29 -33.17 29.49
C ILE A 111 30.45 -33.94 28.43
N ALA A 112 31.08 -34.78 27.61
CA ALA A 112 30.42 -35.47 26.49
C ALA A 112 29.63 -36.74 26.86
N GLY A 113 29.58 -37.15 28.14
CA GLY A 113 28.98 -38.42 28.55
C GLY A 113 28.13 -38.32 29.81
N GLY A 114 26.86 -37.88 29.69
CA GLY A 114 26.00 -37.78 30.88
C GLY A 114 24.53 -37.39 30.73
N VAL A 115 24.00 -37.05 29.54
CA VAL A 115 22.58 -36.67 29.39
C VAL A 115 21.91 -37.36 28.20
N VAL A 116 21.56 -38.64 28.36
CA VAL A 116 20.46 -39.26 27.59
C VAL A 116 19.15 -38.96 28.30
N ALA A 117 18.83 -37.67 28.42
CA ALA A 117 17.46 -37.26 28.75
C ALA A 117 16.59 -37.64 27.55
N ALA A 118 15.59 -38.49 27.76
CA ALA A 118 14.69 -38.86 26.68
C ALA A 118 13.98 -37.60 26.16
N THR A 119 14.31 -37.19 24.94
CA THR A 119 13.55 -36.22 24.15
C THR A 119 12.19 -36.83 23.83
N ARG A 120 11.31 -36.81 24.83
CA ARG A 120 9.88 -36.84 24.61
C ARG A 120 9.61 -35.69 23.65
N ASN A 121 9.29 -36.04 22.41
CA ASN A 121 8.67 -35.14 21.47
C ASN A 121 7.30 -34.78 22.06
N SER A 122 7.31 -33.79 22.94
CA SER A 122 6.14 -33.01 23.32
C SER A 122 5.66 -32.32 22.05
N ARG A 123 4.92 -33.09 21.24
CA ARG A 123 3.98 -32.55 20.27
C ARG A 123 2.99 -31.74 21.10
N SER A 124 3.29 -30.46 21.27
CA SER A 124 2.30 -29.45 21.57
C SER A 124 1.09 -29.77 20.70
N PRO A 125 -0.13 -29.90 21.25
CA PRO A 125 -1.30 -30.06 20.40
C PRO A 125 -1.28 -28.92 19.38
N PRO A 126 -1.55 -29.20 18.09
CA PRO A 126 -1.50 -28.15 17.07
C PRO A 126 -2.40 -27.01 17.53
N ARG A 127 -1.84 -25.80 17.62
CA ARG A 127 -2.62 -24.62 18.01
C ARG A 127 -3.79 -24.51 17.02
N LYS A 128 -5.03 -24.40 17.50
CA LYS A 128 -6.15 -23.99 16.64
C LYS A 128 -5.71 -22.65 16.02
N SER A 129 -5.67 -22.56 14.70
CA SER A 129 -5.47 -21.30 14.00
C SER A 129 -6.50 -20.29 14.51
N MET A 130 -6.12 -19.04 14.73
CA MET A 130 -7.09 -17.97 15.03
C MET A 130 -7.68 -17.36 13.76
N ILE A 131 -7.19 -17.78 12.59
CA ILE A 131 -7.57 -17.28 11.27
C ILE A 131 -8.11 -18.43 10.41
N LEU A 132 -9.20 -18.18 9.68
CA LEU A 132 -9.75 -19.07 8.66
C LEU A 132 -8.73 -19.32 7.55
N GLY A 133 -8.56 -20.57 7.13
CA GLY A 133 -7.55 -20.97 6.13
C GLY A 133 -7.75 -20.37 4.72
N VAL A 134 -8.92 -19.76 4.47
CA VAL A 134 -9.28 -19.03 3.25
C VAL A 134 -9.67 -17.58 3.53
N SER A 135 -9.28 -17.02 4.69
CA SER A 135 -9.54 -15.62 5.02
C SER A 135 -8.85 -14.68 4.04
N ASN A 136 -9.58 -13.65 3.62
CA ASN A 136 -8.97 -12.45 3.05
C ASN A 136 -8.41 -11.54 4.15
N LEU A 137 -7.68 -10.50 3.75
CA LEU A 137 -7.23 -9.41 4.60
C LEU A 137 -7.73 -8.08 4.07
N ALA A 138 -8.11 -7.19 4.99
CA ALA A 138 -8.03 -5.75 4.76
C ALA A 138 -7.17 -5.12 5.86
N ALA A 139 -6.49 -4.01 5.55
CA ALA A 139 -5.72 -3.25 6.54
C ALA A 139 -5.88 -1.76 6.29
N VAL A 140 -6.00 -0.97 7.37
CA VAL A 140 -6.06 0.50 7.31
C VAL A 140 -5.25 1.12 8.44
N ASN A 141 -4.84 2.37 8.26
CA ASN A 141 -4.27 3.22 9.30
C ASN A 141 -5.00 4.57 9.33
N TRP A 142 -5.17 5.16 10.51
CA TRP A 142 -5.72 6.49 10.71
C TRP A 142 -5.07 7.18 11.91
N THR A 143 -5.29 8.48 12.07
CA THR A 143 -4.81 9.23 13.24
C THR A 143 -5.97 9.54 14.19
N THR A 144 -5.73 9.42 15.50
CA THR A 144 -6.69 9.76 16.57
C THR A 144 -6.30 11.05 17.32
N GLY A 145 -5.18 11.65 16.92
CA GLY A 145 -4.61 12.90 17.38
C GLY A 145 -3.27 13.13 16.67
N PRO A 146 -2.57 14.26 16.93
CA PRO A 146 -1.38 14.66 16.18
C PRO A 146 -0.24 13.64 16.14
N ASP A 147 -0.06 12.88 17.23
CA ASP A 147 1.02 11.90 17.40
C ASP A 147 0.51 10.45 17.49
N ALA A 148 -0.80 10.23 17.36
CA ALA A 148 -1.47 8.97 17.66
C ALA A 148 -1.99 8.28 16.40
N GLU A 149 -1.12 7.52 15.73
CA GLU A 149 -1.52 6.62 14.64
C GLU A 149 -2.04 5.28 15.20
N VAL A 150 -3.11 4.80 14.58
CA VAL A 150 -3.76 3.51 14.86
C VAL A 150 -3.82 2.71 13.58
N HIS A 151 -3.45 1.43 13.66
CA HIS A 151 -3.59 0.44 12.61
C HIS A 151 -4.70 -0.55 12.95
N ALA A 152 -5.49 -0.96 11.96
CA ALA A 152 -6.38 -2.12 12.07
C ALA A 152 -6.18 -3.11 10.93
N VAL A 153 -6.32 -4.40 11.25
CA VAL A 153 -6.29 -5.52 10.30
C VAL A 153 -7.55 -6.36 10.48
N PHE A 154 -8.27 -6.60 9.39
CA PHE A 154 -9.53 -7.33 9.36
C PHE A 154 -9.37 -8.69 8.68
N PHE A 155 -9.92 -9.74 9.29
CA PHE A 155 -9.85 -11.13 8.84
C PHE A 155 -11.03 -11.94 9.38
N GLN A 156 -11.25 -13.17 8.88
CA GLN A 156 -12.20 -14.12 9.46
C GLN A 156 -11.50 -15.15 10.35
N ASP A 157 -12.12 -15.50 11.47
CA ASP A 157 -11.72 -16.65 12.31
C ASP A 157 -12.30 -17.98 11.77
N PRO A 158 -11.87 -19.16 12.27
CA PRO A 158 -12.36 -20.45 11.80
C PRO A 158 -13.83 -20.76 12.10
N ASP A 159 -14.53 -19.88 12.80
CA ASP A 159 -15.95 -19.95 13.10
C ASP A 159 -16.71 -18.84 12.32
N ASP A 160 -16.11 -18.41 11.19
CA ASP A 160 -16.54 -17.39 10.20
C ASP A 160 -16.74 -15.96 10.74
N SER A 161 -16.35 -15.67 11.99
CA SER A 161 -16.52 -14.35 12.60
C SER A 161 -15.56 -13.31 12.04
N LEU A 162 -16.05 -12.08 11.80
CA LEU A 162 -15.23 -10.95 11.37
C LEU A 162 -14.46 -10.42 12.58
N MET A 163 -13.14 -10.57 12.53
CA MET A 163 -12.21 -10.13 13.54
C MET A 163 -11.51 -8.85 13.10
N ALA A 164 -11.21 -7.97 14.07
CA ALA A 164 -10.30 -6.86 13.90
C ALA A 164 -9.19 -6.94 14.96
N TYR A 165 -7.94 -6.92 14.50
CA TYR A 165 -6.78 -6.66 15.36
C TYR A 165 -6.39 -5.19 15.25
N ILE A 166 -6.17 -4.53 16.39
CA ILE A 166 -5.77 -3.12 16.50
C ILE A 166 -4.34 -3.05 17.04
N ASP A 167 -3.54 -2.17 16.48
CA ASP A 167 -2.18 -1.83 16.91
C ASP A 167 -1.99 -0.31 16.93
N ASN A 168 -1.79 0.25 18.12
CA ASN A 168 -1.54 1.68 18.34
C ASN A 168 -0.05 1.96 18.45
N ASN A 169 0.41 3.14 18.02
CA ASN A 169 1.80 3.56 18.20
C ASN A 169 2.24 3.74 19.67
N ASP A 170 1.33 3.67 20.65
CA ASP A 170 1.64 3.61 22.09
C ASP A 170 1.92 2.18 22.61
N GLY A 171 1.78 1.16 21.75
CA GLY A 171 1.93 -0.26 22.09
C GLY A 171 0.66 -0.92 22.65
N THR A 172 -0.46 -0.19 22.72
CA THR A 172 -1.76 -0.78 23.03
C THR A 172 -2.25 -1.60 21.85
N THR A 173 -2.61 -2.86 22.11
CA THR A 173 -3.16 -3.76 21.09
C THR A 173 -4.48 -4.37 21.58
N ALA A 174 -5.38 -4.65 20.65
CA ALA A 174 -6.69 -5.23 20.93
C ALA A 174 -7.12 -6.23 19.86
N MET A 175 -8.00 -7.15 20.23
CA MET A 175 -8.66 -8.07 19.30
C MET A 175 -10.17 -7.97 19.54
N VAL A 176 -10.93 -7.61 18.51
CA VAL A 176 -12.38 -7.41 18.54
C VAL A 176 -13.04 -8.45 17.64
N ASN A 177 -14.03 -9.18 18.17
CA ASN A 177 -14.98 -9.92 17.35
C ASN A 177 -16.13 -8.96 17.00
N ILE A 178 -16.18 -8.52 15.74
CA ILE A 178 -17.18 -7.59 15.25
C ILE A 178 -18.52 -8.30 15.03
N THR A 179 -18.52 -9.54 14.53
CA THR A 179 -19.75 -10.35 14.38
C THR A 179 -20.52 -10.47 15.71
N GLY A 180 -19.79 -10.66 16.83
CA GLY A 180 -20.34 -10.75 18.18
C GLY A 180 -21.08 -9.51 18.67
N ILE A 181 -20.82 -8.33 18.09
CA ILE A 181 -21.53 -7.08 18.40
C ILE A 181 -22.93 -7.09 17.75
N PHE A 182 -23.08 -7.72 16.59
CA PHE A 182 -24.30 -7.76 15.79
C PHE A 182 -25.23 -8.96 16.08
N GLU A 183 -24.73 -10.03 16.71
CA GLU A 183 -25.43 -11.30 16.98
C GLU A 183 -26.89 -11.18 17.47
N LYS A 184 -27.21 -10.16 18.27
CA LYS A 184 -28.48 -10.07 19.02
C LYS A 184 -29.52 -9.15 18.37
N SER A 185 -29.14 -8.38 17.37
CA SER A 185 -29.95 -7.28 16.81
C SER A 185 -30.10 -7.36 15.30
N ASP A 186 -29.00 -7.56 14.58
CA ASP A 186 -28.94 -7.55 13.11
C ASP A 186 -27.71 -8.34 12.63
N PRO A 187 -27.72 -9.69 12.70
CA PRO A 187 -26.53 -10.52 12.47
C PRO A 187 -25.84 -10.31 11.12
N LEU A 188 -24.52 -10.46 11.09
CA LEU A 188 -23.75 -10.35 9.84
C LEU A 188 -23.88 -11.65 9.02
N ALA A 189 -24.71 -11.62 7.97
CA ALA A 189 -24.80 -12.69 6.98
C ALA A 189 -23.61 -12.61 6.00
N MET A 190 -22.48 -13.22 6.37
CA MET A 190 -21.23 -13.18 5.60
C MET A 190 -20.95 -14.50 4.89
N LEU A 191 -20.22 -14.45 3.78
CA LEU A 191 -19.65 -15.64 3.15
C LEU A 191 -18.40 -16.12 3.92
N SER A 192 -18.21 -17.44 4.05
CA SER A 192 -16.97 -18.03 4.55
C SER A 192 -15.85 -17.83 3.53
N GLY A 193 -14.76 -17.15 3.92
CA GLY A 193 -13.74 -16.67 2.98
C GLY A 193 -14.19 -15.49 2.13
N THR A 194 -15.12 -14.66 2.63
CA THR A 194 -15.55 -13.43 1.93
C THR A 194 -14.33 -12.56 1.57
N PRO A 195 -14.33 -11.85 0.43
CA PRO A 195 -13.46 -10.68 0.29
C PRO A 195 -13.76 -9.71 1.42
N ILE A 196 -12.73 -9.03 1.92
CA ILE A 196 -12.84 -7.97 2.92
C ILE A 196 -12.12 -6.76 2.34
N ALA A 197 -12.77 -5.61 2.33
CA ALA A 197 -12.15 -4.33 2.06
C ALA A 197 -12.42 -3.38 3.22
N ALA A 198 -11.49 -2.47 3.51
CA ALA A 198 -11.67 -1.48 4.56
C ALA A 198 -11.08 -0.14 4.14
N ALA A 199 -11.67 0.95 4.62
CA ALA A 199 -11.18 2.31 4.40
C ALA A 199 -11.49 3.17 5.63
N ALA A 200 -10.52 3.99 6.05
CA ALA A 200 -10.68 4.97 7.11
C ALA A 200 -10.37 6.38 6.58
N ASN A 201 -11.08 7.40 7.05
CA ASN A 201 -10.55 8.77 6.95
C ASN A 201 -9.47 8.96 8.04
N SER A 202 -8.39 9.67 7.70
CA SER A 202 -7.16 9.68 8.51
C SER A 202 -6.71 11.06 8.96
N ASP A 203 -7.52 12.09 8.71
CA ASP A 203 -7.09 13.50 8.76
C ASP A 203 -7.99 14.39 9.65
N PRO A 204 -7.58 14.64 10.91
CA PRO A 204 -8.20 15.64 11.78
C PRO A 204 -7.63 17.06 11.57
N HIS A 205 -6.61 17.27 10.72
CA HIS A 205 -5.84 18.50 10.70
C HIS A 205 -6.38 19.57 9.76
N ASP A 206 -6.68 19.24 8.50
CA ASP A 206 -6.91 20.28 7.47
C ASP A 206 -8.32 20.92 7.51
N PHE A 207 -9.28 20.36 8.25
CA PHE A 207 -10.70 20.78 8.19
C PHE A 207 -11.27 21.39 9.47
N GLY A 208 -10.46 21.57 10.52
CA GLY A 208 -10.77 22.38 11.72
C GLY A 208 -12.00 21.98 12.56
N ASN A 209 -12.77 20.97 12.15
CA ASN A 209 -13.99 20.50 12.82
C ASN A 209 -14.43 19.08 12.41
N ILE A 210 -13.65 18.36 11.58
CA ILE A 210 -13.91 16.95 11.29
C ILE A 210 -13.28 16.10 12.40
N THR A 211 -13.97 16.03 13.52
CA THR A 211 -13.58 15.20 14.69
C THR A 211 -14.06 13.75 14.57
N SER A 212 -14.89 13.45 13.58
CA SER A 212 -15.38 12.10 13.28
C SER A 212 -14.36 11.35 12.41
N ASN A 213 -13.45 10.63 13.06
CA ASN A 213 -12.89 9.42 12.46
C ASN A 213 -14.05 8.50 12.07
N ARG A 214 -13.95 7.86 10.92
CA ARG A 214 -14.92 6.93 10.34
C ARG A 214 -14.15 5.85 9.62
N LEU A 215 -14.37 4.61 10.03
CA LEU A 215 -13.82 3.42 9.40
C LEU A 215 -14.98 2.59 8.86
N ASN A 216 -14.98 2.35 7.55
CA ASN A 216 -15.91 1.46 6.86
C ASN A 216 -15.22 0.12 6.57
N VAL A 217 -15.93 -0.99 6.81
CA VAL A 217 -15.54 -2.32 6.35
C VAL A 217 -16.64 -2.87 5.44
N PHE A 218 -16.22 -3.48 4.33
CA PHE A 218 -17.07 -4.02 3.29
C PHE A 218 -16.78 -5.51 3.10
N PHE A 219 -17.85 -6.30 2.97
CA PHE A 219 -17.79 -7.75 2.71
C PHE A 219 -19.00 -8.17 1.87
N LEU A 220 -18.98 -9.41 1.37
CA LEU A 220 -20.09 -9.99 0.61
C LEU A 220 -20.94 -10.92 1.48
N THR A 221 -22.26 -10.85 1.27
CA THR A 221 -23.19 -11.91 1.69
C THR A 221 -23.10 -13.12 0.76
N PRO A 222 -23.65 -14.30 1.14
CA PRO A 222 -23.72 -15.48 0.25
C PRO A 222 -24.43 -15.22 -1.10
N GLU A 223 -25.26 -14.18 -1.19
CA GLU A 223 -25.96 -13.73 -2.41
C GLU A 223 -25.09 -12.82 -3.30
N ASN A 224 -23.82 -12.62 -2.95
CA ASN A 224 -22.90 -11.64 -3.56
C ASN A 224 -23.38 -10.18 -3.46
N ILE A 225 -24.08 -9.85 -2.37
CA ILE A 225 -24.48 -8.46 -2.06
C ILE A 225 -23.41 -7.82 -1.18
N VAL A 226 -22.99 -6.60 -1.53
CA VAL A 226 -22.09 -5.81 -0.68
C VAL A 226 -22.82 -5.36 0.58
N THR A 227 -22.22 -5.60 1.73
CA THR A 227 -22.65 -5.06 3.02
C THR A 227 -21.58 -4.12 3.56
N GLU A 228 -21.99 -2.94 4.03
CA GLU A 228 -21.15 -1.98 4.74
C GLU A 228 -21.44 -2.04 6.25
N ILE A 229 -20.38 -2.08 7.06
CA ILE A 229 -20.43 -1.70 8.47
C ILE A 229 -19.48 -0.52 8.71
N THR A 230 -19.86 0.37 9.61
CA THR A 230 -19.13 1.61 9.90
C THR A 230 -19.02 1.84 11.40
N THR A 231 -17.86 2.33 11.82
CA THR A 231 -17.59 2.77 13.19
C THR A 231 -17.00 4.17 13.21
N HIS A 232 -17.30 4.90 14.28
CA HIS A 232 -16.70 6.19 14.63
C HIS A 232 -15.81 6.09 15.89
N ASP A 233 -15.69 4.90 16.47
CA ASP A 233 -14.94 4.63 17.69
C ASP A 233 -13.48 4.29 17.36
N PRO A 234 -12.49 5.07 17.84
CA PRO A 234 -11.07 4.78 17.60
C PRO A 234 -10.57 3.46 18.20
N ILE A 235 -11.30 2.82 19.12
CA ILE A 235 -10.98 1.48 19.67
C ILE A 235 -11.92 0.37 19.16
N LEU A 236 -12.73 0.65 18.14
CA LEU A 236 -13.58 -0.30 17.41
C LEU A 236 -14.53 -1.14 18.30
N GLN A 237 -15.03 -0.62 19.42
CA GLN A 237 -15.99 -1.29 20.30
C GLN A 237 -17.46 -0.97 19.94
N ASP A 238 -17.73 0.23 19.43
CA ASP A 238 -19.05 0.60 18.88
C ASP A 238 -19.08 0.43 17.36
N TRP A 239 -20.09 -0.28 16.83
CA TRP A 239 -20.25 -0.53 15.39
C TRP A 239 -21.70 -0.42 14.96
N SER A 240 -21.90 0.10 13.74
CA SER A 240 -23.19 0.26 13.12
C SER A 240 -23.19 -0.26 11.67
N ARG A 241 -24.36 -0.47 11.09
CA ARG A 241 -24.51 -0.77 9.66
C ARG A 241 -24.38 0.52 8.85
N GLY A 242 -23.70 0.45 7.71
CA GLY A 242 -23.64 1.54 6.75
C GLY A 242 -24.87 1.59 5.82
N SER A 243 -24.70 2.22 4.66
CA SER A 243 -25.77 2.41 3.67
C SER A 243 -25.91 1.23 2.69
N LEU A 244 -24.93 0.32 2.64
CA LEU A 244 -24.96 -0.87 1.78
C LEU A 244 -25.39 -2.14 2.55
N GLY A 245 -26.31 -2.92 1.97
CA GLY A 245 -26.64 -4.26 2.44
C GLY A 245 -28.01 -4.75 1.94
N PRO A 246 -28.35 -6.04 2.13
CA PRO A 246 -29.56 -6.68 1.58
C PRO A 246 -30.90 -6.08 2.06
N HIS A 247 -30.88 -5.25 3.10
CA HIS A 247 -32.05 -4.57 3.68
C HIS A 247 -31.76 -3.08 3.94
N ARG A 248 -30.99 -2.44 3.06
CA ARG A 248 -30.64 -1.01 3.11
C ARG A 248 -31.18 -0.28 1.87
N ASP A 249 -31.18 1.04 1.92
CA ASP A 249 -31.68 1.90 0.84
C ASP A 249 -30.90 1.70 -0.47
N VAL A 250 -29.66 1.22 -0.38
CA VAL A 250 -28.79 0.91 -1.52
C VAL A 250 -28.30 -0.54 -1.45
N THR A 251 -28.46 -1.27 -2.56
CA THR A 251 -28.03 -2.67 -2.71
C THR A 251 -27.12 -2.80 -3.93
N ILE A 252 -25.84 -3.06 -3.72
CA ILE A 252 -24.88 -3.41 -4.77
C ILE A 252 -24.75 -4.94 -4.82
N THR A 253 -24.84 -5.54 -6.01
CA THR A 253 -24.56 -6.98 -6.23
C THR A 253 -23.39 -7.16 -7.19
N THR A 254 -22.40 -7.97 -6.81
CA THR A 254 -21.18 -8.20 -7.59
C THR A 254 -21.29 -9.44 -8.49
N ALA A 255 -20.22 -9.73 -9.24
CA ALA A 255 -19.92 -11.07 -9.73
C ALA A 255 -19.78 -12.06 -8.58
N ASN A 256 -20.03 -13.34 -8.86
CA ASN A 256 -19.75 -14.43 -7.94
C ASN A 256 -18.25 -14.70 -7.86
N GLY A 257 -17.63 -14.40 -6.72
CA GLY A 257 -16.16 -14.49 -6.55
C GLY A 257 -15.41 -13.18 -6.80
N SER A 258 -16.14 -12.07 -7.05
CA SER A 258 -15.58 -10.71 -7.06
C SER A 258 -14.73 -10.48 -5.81
N GLN A 259 -13.56 -9.88 -5.98
CA GLN A 259 -12.87 -9.26 -4.86
C GLN A 259 -13.46 -7.89 -4.56
N LEU A 260 -13.07 -7.31 -3.42
CA LEU A 260 -13.44 -5.95 -3.03
C LEU A 260 -12.17 -5.15 -2.75
N ALA A 261 -12.16 -3.87 -3.13
CA ALA A 261 -11.13 -2.92 -2.75
C ALA A 261 -11.75 -1.60 -2.33
N ALA A 262 -11.29 -0.99 -1.25
CA ALA A 262 -11.83 0.27 -0.75
C ALA A 262 -10.72 1.26 -0.45
N VAL A 263 -11.01 2.55 -0.62
CA VAL A 263 -10.12 3.65 -0.19
C VAL A 263 -10.94 4.87 0.21
N TRP A 264 -10.43 5.64 1.17
CA TRP A 264 -10.89 7.01 1.38
C TRP A 264 -10.00 7.94 0.55
N GLN A 265 -10.59 8.66 -0.40
CA GLN A 265 -9.94 9.76 -1.07
C GLN A 265 -9.74 10.88 -0.06
N ARG A 266 -8.47 11.16 0.28
CA ARG A 266 -8.11 12.43 0.94
C ARG A 266 -8.35 13.57 -0.06
N CYS A 267 -8.77 14.71 0.44
CA CYS A 267 -9.11 15.87 -0.37
C CYS A 267 -8.43 17.09 0.25
N ASP A 268 -7.19 17.37 -0.14
CA ASP A 268 -6.38 18.46 0.43
C ASP A 268 -7.01 19.85 0.18
N ASN A 269 -7.84 19.99 -0.86
CA ASN A 269 -8.61 21.20 -1.16
C ASN A 269 -10.14 20.96 -1.07
N PRO A 270 -10.78 21.28 0.06
CA PRO A 270 -12.17 20.90 0.34
C PRO A 270 -13.18 21.69 -0.49
N SER A 271 -12.76 22.80 -1.11
CA SER A 271 -13.60 23.58 -2.03
C SER A 271 -13.79 22.90 -3.39
N ILE A 272 -12.96 21.90 -3.72
CA ILE A 272 -13.01 21.14 -4.98
C ILE A 272 -13.70 19.79 -4.76
N CYS A 273 -13.12 18.92 -3.90
CA CYS A 273 -13.55 17.53 -3.76
C CYS A 273 -14.49 17.25 -2.57
N GLY A 274 -14.65 18.20 -1.63
CA GLY A 274 -15.53 18.08 -0.46
C GLY A 274 -14.80 17.60 0.81
N LYS A 275 -15.43 16.76 1.64
CA LYS A 275 -14.86 16.23 2.90
C LYS A 275 -14.04 14.95 2.71
N GLY A 276 -13.44 14.76 1.52
CA GLY A 276 -13.05 13.44 1.04
C GLY A 276 -14.25 12.53 0.79
N ARG A 277 -14.02 11.36 0.19
CA ARG A 277 -15.08 10.42 -0.24
C ARG A 277 -14.60 8.98 -0.11
N PHE A 278 -15.50 8.04 0.19
CA PHE A 278 -15.16 6.61 0.18
C PHE A 278 -15.49 5.99 -1.18
N TYR A 279 -14.57 5.19 -1.68
CA TYR A 279 -14.73 4.41 -2.90
C TYR A 279 -14.72 2.94 -2.56
N LEU A 280 -15.57 2.19 -3.24
CA LEU A 280 -15.55 0.74 -3.25
C LEU A 280 -15.49 0.27 -4.69
N ALA A 281 -14.48 -0.53 -5.03
CA ALA A 281 -14.33 -1.18 -6.32
C ALA A 281 -14.57 -2.68 -6.23
N PHE A 282 -15.20 -3.22 -7.27
CA PHE A 282 -15.63 -4.61 -7.38
C PHE A 282 -15.75 -5.04 -8.86
N GLU A 283 -15.92 -6.33 -9.09
CA GLU A 283 -16.29 -6.92 -10.38
C GLU A 283 -17.81 -7.04 -10.45
N ASP A 284 -18.45 -6.49 -11.48
CA ASP A 284 -19.89 -6.65 -11.69
C ASP A 284 -20.25 -7.96 -12.42
N LYS A 285 -21.55 -8.27 -12.53
CA LYS A 285 -22.04 -9.52 -13.16
C LYS A 285 -21.69 -9.65 -14.65
N ASP A 286 -21.32 -8.54 -15.30
CA ASP A 286 -20.93 -8.46 -16.71
C ASP A 286 -19.39 -8.41 -16.87
N GLN A 287 -18.62 -8.66 -15.80
CA GLN A 287 -17.15 -8.69 -15.72
C GLN A 287 -16.49 -7.31 -15.98
N ASN A 288 -17.14 -6.23 -15.54
CA ASN A 288 -16.57 -4.89 -15.52
C ASN A 288 -15.95 -4.53 -14.16
N PHE A 289 -14.89 -3.71 -14.17
CA PHE A 289 -14.36 -3.06 -12.97
C PHE A 289 -15.25 -1.87 -12.69
N VAL A 290 -16.06 -1.98 -11.64
CA VAL A 290 -17.04 -0.97 -11.26
C VAL A 290 -16.62 -0.35 -9.93
N ILE A 291 -16.74 0.97 -9.85
CA ILE A 291 -16.40 1.74 -8.66
C ILE A 291 -17.60 2.58 -8.23
N ALA A 292 -18.03 2.36 -6.98
CA ALA A 292 -19.10 3.07 -6.30
C ALA A 292 -18.58 4.17 -5.37
N ASN A 293 -19.29 5.29 -5.29
CA ASN A 293 -18.86 6.50 -4.57
C ASN A 293 -19.83 6.93 -3.46
N SER A 294 -19.36 6.99 -2.21
CA SER A 294 -20.19 7.30 -1.04
C SER A 294 -20.82 8.70 -1.01
N THR A 295 -20.45 9.61 -1.93
CA THR A 295 -21.01 10.97 -2.00
C THR A 295 -22.32 11.06 -2.78
N TYR A 296 -22.60 10.06 -3.61
CA TYR A 296 -23.81 10.01 -4.45
C TYR A 296 -24.59 8.73 -4.13
N ASP A 297 -24.86 8.51 -2.84
CA ASP A 297 -25.58 7.33 -2.33
C ASP A 297 -25.08 5.99 -2.90
N TRP A 298 -23.75 5.87 -3.04
CA TRP A 298 -23.05 4.72 -3.62
C TRP A 298 -23.37 4.44 -5.11
N ASP A 299 -23.73 5.46 -5.89
CA ASP A 299 -23.77 5.40 -7.36
C ASP A 299 -22.51 4.74 -7.92
N ALA A 300 -22.73 3.75 -8.79
CA ALA A 300 -21.72 2.85 -9.33
C ALA A 300 -21.39 3.19 -10.78
N SER A 301 -20.09 3.20 -11.11
CA SER A 301 -19.59 3.62 -12.42
C SER A 301 -18.55 2.64 -12.98
N THR A 302 -18.67 2.28 -14.24
CA THR A 302 -17.72 1.38 -14.93
C THR A 302 -16.41 2.10 -15.22
N ALA A 303 -15.33 1.62 -14.62
CA ALA A 303 -13.96 2.11 -14.82
C ALA A 303 -13.18 1.30 -15.88
N SER A 304 -13.53 0.03 -16.11
CA SER A 304 -13.03 -0.79 -17.24
C SER A 304 -13.93 -1.99 -17.52
N THR A 305 -13.85 -2.56 -18.73
CA THR A 305 -14.70 -3.66 -19.25
C THR A 305 -13.90 -4.91 -19.66
N ARG A 306 -12.75 -5.15 -19.02
CA ARG A 306 -11.68 -6.02 -19.55
C ARG A 306 -11.16 -7.12 -18.60
N LEU A 307 -11.91 -7.45 -17.57
CA LEU A 307 -11.36 -8.12 -16.38
C LEU A 307 -11.11 -9.60 -16.64
N ALA A 308 -10.19 -10.18 -15.86
CA ALA A 308 -10.20 -11.61 -15.61
C ALA A 308 -11.36 -11.95 -14.66
N LEU A 309 -12.01 -13.09 -14.88
CA LEU A 309 -13.06 -13.59 -13.98
C LEU A 309 -12.50 -13.80 -12.56
N ASN A 310 -13.21 -13.28 -11.55
CA ASN A 310 -12.78 -13.26 -10.14
C ASN A 310 -11.46 -12.49 -9.93
N SER A 311 -11.27 -11.42 -10.70
CA SER A 311 -10.08 -10.56 -10.59
C SER A 311 -9.92 -9.99 -9.20
N SER A 312 -8.67 -9.96 -8.71
CA SER A 312 -8.32 -9.08 -7.61
C SER A 312 -8.21 -7.64 -8.10
N ALA A 313 -8.54 -6.72 -7.21
CA ALA A 313 -8.41 -5.30 -7.42
C ALA A 313 -7.81 -4.64 -6.18
N THR A 314 -7.26 -3.43 -6.36
CA THR A 314 -6.81 -2.59 -5.24
C THR A 314 -6.93 -1.11 -5.61
N LEU A 315 -7.20 -0.24 -4.63
CA LEU A 315 -7.41 1.20 -4.79
C LEU A 315 -6.42 1.99 -3.92
N ILE A 316 -5.91 3.11 -4.43
CA ILE A 316 -5.13 4.08 -3.66
C ILE A 316 -5.58 5.52 -3.95
N SER A 317 -5.46 6.38 -2.93
CA SER A 317 -5.58 7.84 -3.07
C SER A 317 -4.19 8.42 -3.33
N MET A 318 -4.05 9.31 -4.31
CA MET A 318 -2.77 9.90 -4.71
C MET A 318 -2.92 11.39 -5.00
N ASN A 319 -1.82 12.15 -4.85
CA ASN A 319 -1.80 13.60 -5.09
C ASN A 319 -0.94 13.92 -6.32
N TYR A 320 -1.55 14.56 -7.32
CA TYR A 320 -0.95 15.03 -8.56
C TYR A 320 -0.49 16.49 -8.46
N GLY A 321 0.37 16.82 -7.50
CA GLY A 321 1.01 18.14 -7.37
C GLY A 321 0.64 18.87 -6.08
N ASN A 322 -0.23 19.88 -6.18
CA ASN A 322 -0.61 20.75 -5.05
C ASN A 322 -2.12 20.70 -4.72
N ASP A 323 -2.99 20.49 -5.70
CA ASP A 323 -4.46 20.65 -5.57
C ASP A 323 -5.27 19.45 -6.10
N SER A 324 -4.62 18.46 -6.73
CA SER A 324 -5.26 17.39 -7.50
C SER A 324 -5.15 16.03 -6.81
N ASP A 325 -6.03 15.75 -5.85
CA ASP A 325 -6.21 14.40 -5.31
C ASP A 325 -7.03 13.52 -6.27
N TYR A 326 -6.42 12.42 -6.73
CA TYR A 326 -7.02 11.43 -7.60
C TYR A 326 -7.06 10.05 -6.94
N VAL A 327 -8.01 9.22 -7.38
CA VAL A 327 -8.03 7.79 -7.01
C VAL A 327 -7.49 6.98 -8.18
N TRP A 328 -6.58 6.05 -7.91
CA TRP A 328 -6.04 5.11 -8.90
C TRP A 328 -6.42 3.69 -8.47
N GLY A 329 -7.17 3.01 -9.33
CA GLY A 329 -7.54 1.60 -9.18
C GLY A 329 -6.77 0.70 -10.14
N PHE A 330 -6.46 -0.51 -9.67
CA PHE A 330 -5.74 -1.53 -10.42
C PHE A 330 -6.52 -2.85 -10.38
N TYR A 331 -6.52 -3.60 -11.48
CA TYR A 331 -7.37 -4.79 -11.69
C TYR A 331 -6.69 -5.77 -12.65
N GLU A 332 -6.94 -7.08 -12.51
CA GLU A 332 -6.37 -8.08 -13.42
C GLU A 332 -7.12 -8.14 -14.76
N THR A 333 -6.37 -8.17 -15.86
CA THR A 333 -6.85 -8.36 -17.23
C THR A 333 -5.95 -9.39 -17.95
N ASN A 334 -6.41 -10.64 -18.09
CA ASN A 334 -5.79 -11.65 -18.96
C ASN A 334 -4.23 -11.78 -18.88
N ASN A 335 -3.66 -11.98 -17.68
CA ASN A 335 -2.21 -12.06 -17.35
C ASN A 335 -1.47 -10.71 -17.27
N ILE A 336 -2.21 -9.61 -17.27
CA ILE A 336 -1.70 -8.23 -17.19
C ILE A 336 -2.45 -7.51 -16.07
N LEU A 337 -1.78 -6.60 -15.35
CA LEU A 337 -2.48 -5.68 -14.46
C LEU A 337 -2.88 -4.42 -15.24
N GLY A 338 -4.18 -4.19 -15.42
CA GLY A 338 -4.73 -2.94 -15.92
C GLY A 338 -4.81 -1.88 -14.83
N SER A 339 -5.11 -0.64 -15.20
CA SER A 339 -5.38 0.42 -14.23
C SER A 339 -6.26 1.54 -14.78
N ALA A 340 -7.07 2.12 -13.91
CA ALA A 340 -8.00 3.20 -14.20
C ALA A 340 -7.97 4.26 -13.09
N TRP A 341 -8.14 5.53 -13.44
CA TRP A 341 -7.99 6.65 -12.50
C TRP A 341 -9.08 7.72 -12.71
N GLN A 342 -9.29 8.55 -11.69
CA GLN A 342 -10.27 9.65 -11.70
C GLN A 342 -9.69 10.86 -10.96
N ASP A 343 -9.48 11.97 -11.66
CA ASP A 343 -8.95 13.23 -11.12
C ASP A 343 -10.04 14.30 -11.02
N TYR A 344 -10.32 14.70 -9.78
CA TYR A 344 -11.40 15.62 -9.44
C TYR A 344 -11.17 17.07 -9.88
N THR A 345 -9.95 17.43 -10.31
CA THR A 345 -9.66 18.76 -10.84
C THR A 345 -9.92 18.89 -12.35
N THR A 346 -9.90 17.78 -13.12
CA THR A 346 -10.06 17.83 -14.58
C THR A 346 -11.14 16.91 -15.15
N ASN A 347 -11.35 15.71 -14.61
CA ASN A 347 -12.17 14.67 -15.21
C ASN A 347 -13.08 13.99 -14.17
N TRP A 348 -14.39 14.25 -14.25
CA TRP A 348 -15.38 13.71 -13.32
C TRP A 348 -15.76 12.25 -13.58
N TRP A 349 -15.11 11.58 -14.55
CA TRP A 349 -15.33 10.19 -14.95
C TRP A 349 -14.03 9.37 -14.84
N TRP A 350 -14.17 8.05 -14.78
CA TRP A 350 -13.03 7.13 -14.79
C TRP A 350 -12.38 7.03 -16.15
N ILE A 351 -11.05 7.00 -16.16
CA ILE A 351 -10.22 6.84 -17.34
C ILE A 351 -9.45 5.52 -17.20
N ASP A 352 -9.87 4.48 -17.94
CA ASP A 352 -9.01 3.31 -18.22
C ASP A 352 -7.74 3.81 -18.92
N THR A 353 -6.59 3.58 -18.30
CA THR A 353 -5.31 4.07 -18.83
C THR A 353 -4.88 3.36 -20.11
N GLY A 354 -5.38 2.14 -20.36
CA GLY A 354 -4.80 1.19 -21.30
C GLY A 354 -3.33 0.82 -21.01
N ARG A 355 -2.77 1.25 -19.87
CA ARG A 355 -1.36 1.04 -19.49
C ARG A 355 -1.24 -0.26 -18.70
N ASN A 356 -0.41 -1.16 -19.22
CA ASN A 356 -0.04 -2.42 -18.56
C ASN A 356 0.88 -2.12 -17.36
N VAL A 357 0.32 -2.15 -16.14
CA VAL A 357 1.05 -1.84 -14.91
C VAL A 357 2.01 -2.96 -14.53
N MET A 358 1.57 -4.21 -14.56
CA MET A 358 2.42 -5.40 -14.37
C MET A 358 2.23 -6.37 -15.53
N TYR A 359 3.32 -7.05 -15.90
CA TYR A 359 3.38 -8.04 -16.98
C TYR A 359 3.69 -9.41 -16.37
N GLU A 360 3.23 -10.48 -17.02
CA GLU A 360 3.52 -11.87 -16.62
C GLU A 360 3.02 -12.19 -15.20
N ILE A 361 1.92 -11.54 -14.78
CA ILE A 361 1.10 -12.04 -13.69
C ILE A 361 0.48 -13.34 -14.19
N THR A 362 0.76 -14.44 -13.50
CA THR A 362 0.19 -15.74 -13.84
C THR A 362 -1.30 -15.71 -13.53
N THR A 363 -2.20 -15.78 -14.51
CA THR A 363 -3.65 -15.77 -14.22
C THR A 363 -4.02 -16.88 -13.27
N SER A 364 -4.49 -16.50 -12.09
CA SER A 364 -5.00 -17.40 -11.07
C SER A 364 -6.15 -16.75 -10.34
N LEU A 365 -7.17 -17.54 -9.99
CA LEU A 365 -8.30 -17.16 -9.14
C LEU A 365 -7.86 -16.93 -7.66
N THR A 366 -6.57 -16.72 -7.43
CA THR A 366 -5.86 -16.63 -6.15
C THR A 366 -4.74 -15.59 -6.19
N ASN A 367 -4.72 -14.71 -7.20
CA ASN A 367 -3.85 -13.54 -7.20
C ASN A 367 -4.46 -12.51 -6.25
N HIS A 368 -3.70 -11.95 -5.31
CA HIS A 368 -4.17 -10.87 -4.44
C HIS A 368 -3.27 -9.65 -4.67
N PHE A 369 -3.88 -8.48 -4.89
CA PHE A 369 -3.15 -7.23 -5.00
C PHE A 369 -3.34 -6.36 -3.77
N ALA A 370 -2.25 -5.76 -3.31
CA ALA A 370 -2.28 -4.70 -2.31
C ALA A 370 -1.42 -3.55 -2.81
N ALA A 371 -1.90 -2.31 -2.65
CA ALA A 371 -1.18 -1.12 -3.07
C ALA A 371 -1.18 -0.06 -1.97
N THR A 372 -0.21 0.85 -2.05
CA THR A 372 -0.12 2.04 -1.23
C THR A 372 0.43 3.18 -2.07
N SER A 373 0.04 4.41 -1.76
CA SER A 373 0.81 5.57 -2.19
C SER A 373 2.06 5.71 -1.30
N ILE A 374 3.17 6.20 -1.83
CA ILE A 374 4.38 6.58 -1.07
C ILE A 374 4.87 7.97 -1.53
N ASN A 375 5.98 8.46 -0.97
CA ASN A 375 6.58 9.76 -1.34
C ASN A 375 5.55 10.92 -1.32
N HIS A 376 4.96 11.19 -0.15
CA HIS A 376 3.89 12.19 0.04
C HIS A 376 2.68 12.01 -0.89
N ARG A 377 2.22 10.76 -1.07
CA ARG A 377 1.12 10.33 -1.96
C ARG A 377 1.38 10.48 -3.47
N ARG A 378 2.63 10.78 -3.90
CA ARG A 378 2.96 11.03 -5.32
C ARG A 378 3.39 9.78 -6.06
N ASP A 379 4.15 8.90 -5.41
CA ASP A 379 4.60 7.63 -6.00
C ASP A 379 3.60 6.52 -5.66
N ALA A 380 3.45 5.50 -6.52
CA ALA A 380 2.60 4.34 -6.26
C ALA A 380 3.45 3.10 -6.03
N PHE A 381 3.18 2.34 -4.97
CA PHE A 381 3.74 1.02 -4.76
C PHE A 381 2.67 -0.05 -4.78
N MET A 382 2.96 -1.16 -5.44
CA MET A 382 2.08 -2.29 -5.62
C MET A 382 2.76 -3.59 -5.25
N SER A 383 2.01 -4.49 -4.63
CA SER A 383 2.37 -5.88 -4.33
C SER A 383 1.38 -6.83 -4.99
N ALA A 384 1.89 -7.90 -5.61
CA ALA A 384 1.09 -9.01 -6.13
C ALA A 384 1.52 -10.32 -5.45
N LEU A 385 0.58 -10.97 -4.78
CA LEU A 385 0.72 -12.33 -4.25
C LEU A 385 0.53 -13.35 -5.38
N TYR A 386 1.52 -14.21 -5.60
CA TYR A 386 1.46 -15.32 -6.55
C TYR A 386 0.94 -16.61 -5.87
N PRO A 387 0.39 -17.58 -6.63
CA PRO A 387 -0.18 -18.83 -6.08
C PRO A 387 0.81 -19.75 -5.33
N ASN A 388 2.10 -19.43 -5.36
CA ASN A 388 3.17 -20.11 -4.63
C ASN A 388 3.48 -19.46 -3.26
N GLY A 389 2.67 -18.48 -2.83
CA GLY A 389 2.83 -17.76 -1.57
C GLY A 389 3.91 -16.67 -1.57
N THR A 390 4.54 -16.39 -2.72
CA THR A 390 5.57 -15.33 -2.86
C THR A 390 4.96 -14.01 -3.34
N ILE A 391 5.58 -12.89 -2.96
CA ILE A 391 5.13 -11.55 -3.33
C ILE A 391 6.17 -10.90 -4.26
N ILE A 392 5.70 -10.37 -5.40
CA ILE A 392 6.47 -9.39 -6.18
C ILE A 392 5.93 -7.99 -5.94
N GLY A 393 6.82 -7.01 -5.96
CA GLY A 393 6.50 -5.58 -5.92
C GLY A 393 6.73 -4.89 -7.27
N LYS A 394 6.06 -3.76 -7.46
CA LYS A 394 6.37 -2.80 -8.53
C LYS A 394 6.11 -1.36 -8.06
N HIS A 395 6.88 -0.42 -8.59
CA HIS A 395 6.93 0.97 -8.12
C HIS A 395 6.78 1.95 -9.30
N TRP A 396 5.81 2.86 -9.21
CA TRP A 396 5.65 4.04 -10.07
C TRP A 396 6.31 5.23 -9.40
N ASN A 397 7.31 5.82 -10.06
CA ASN A 397 7.92 7.06 -9.60
C ASN A 397 7.36 8.25 -10.38
N PHE A 398 6.75 9.19 -9.67
CA PHE A 398 6.09 10.36 -10.24
C PHE A 398 7.07 11.25 -11.00
N GLU A 399 8.23 11.52 -10.40
CA GLU A 399 9.21 12.49 -10.90
C GLU A 399 9.84 12.09 -12.22
N LEU A 400 9.72 10.82 -12.61
CA LEU A 400 10.25 10.25 -13.84
C LEU A 400 9.16 9.71 -14.79
N ASP A 401 7.87 9.91 -14.49
CA ASP A 401 6.69 9.37 -15.22
C ASP A 401 6.88 7.89 -15.64
N ASN A 402 7.42 7.05 -14.75
CA ASN A 402 7.70 5.66 -15.10
C ASN A 402 7.53 4.63 -13.98
N TRP A 403 7.24 3.41 -14.43
CA TRP A 403 7.31 2.20 -13.62
C TRP A 403 8.76 1.68 -13.60
N ARG A 404 9.31 1.48 -12.41
CA ARG A 404 10.50 0.64 -12.21
C ARG A 404 10.20 -0.81 -12.61
N PRO A 405 11.21 -1.62 -12.99
CA PRO A 405 11.04 -3.07 -13.15
C PRO A 405 10.44 -3.73 -11.90
N GLN A 406 9.69 -4.81 -12.09
CA GLN A 406 9.16 -5.60 -10.97
C GLN A 406 10.29 -6.41 -10.30
N SER A 407 10.19 -6.58 -8.98
CA SER A 407 11.17 -7.30 -8.15
C SER A 407 10.46 -8.17 -7.12
N ALA A 408 11.08 -9.27 -6.69
CA ALA A 408 10.68 -9.91 -5.44
C ALA A 408 10.89 -8.95 -4.25
N LEU A 409 10.07 -9.09 -3.21
CA LEU A 409 10.24 -8.31 -1.97
C LEU A 409 11.35 -8.90 -1.08
N ASN A 410 12.22 -8.04 -0.56
CA ASN A 410 13.23 -8.41 0.43
C ASN A 410 12.62 -8.29 1.83
N LEU A 411 12.14 -9.41 2.38
CA LEU A 411 11.49 -9.47 3.69
C LEU A 411 12.51 -9.80 4.79
N PHE A 412 12.91 -8.82 5.59
CA PHE A 412 13.93 -8.95 6.62
C PHE A 412 13.33 -9.19 8.01
N GLY A 413 14.09 -9.85 8.91
CA GLY A 413 13.75 -10.07 10.32
C GLY A 413 12.65 -11.11 10.62
N GLY A 414 11.75 -11.38 9.67
CA GLY A 414 10.64 -12.33 9.82
C GLY A 414 11.01 -13.79 9.50
N PRO A 415 9.99 -14.66 9.29
CA PRO A 415 10.19 -16.01 8.77
C PRO A 415 10.97 -16.00 7.44
N ALA A 416 11.93 -16.91 7.27
CA ALA A 416 12.87 -16.91 6.14
C ALA A 416 12.24 -17.24 4.77
N ALA A 417 11.04 -17.83 4.76
CA ALA A 417 10.22 -18.11 3.58
C ALA A 417 8.75 -18.16 4.02
N PRO A 418 8.06 -17.02 4.18
CA PRO A 418 6.63 -17.02 4.44
C PRO A 418 5.88 -17.57 3.22
N ASN A 419 4.78 -18.28 3.46
CA ASN A 419 3.92 -18.82 2.41
C ASN A 419 2.57 -18.12 2.54
N PHE A 420 2.42 -16.99 1.87
CA PHE A 420 1.27 -16.12 2.04
C PHE A 420 0.02 -16.66 1.35
N THR A 421 -1.14 -16.54 2.00
CA THR A 421 -2.46 -16.91 1.43
C THR A 421 -3.36 -15.70 1.17
N SER A 422 -3.03 -14.53 1.73
CA SER A 422 -3.66 -13.24 1.44
C SER A 422 -2.71 -12.12 1.86
N ILE A 423 -2.82 -10.94 1.25
CA ILE A 423 -2.03 -9.74 1.58
C ILE A 423 -2.91 -8.48 1.63
N ALA A 424 -2.50 -7.50 2.44
CA ALA A 424 -3.08 -6.15 2.48
C ALA A 424 -2.00 -5.11 2.80
N MET A 425 -2.22 -3.85 2.43
CA MET A 425 -1.32 -2.73 2.74
C MET A 425 -2.08 -1.53 3.28
N THR A 426 -1.48 -0.83 4.24
CA THR A 426 -1.96 0.46 4.75
C THR A 426 -1.35 1.63 3.99
N ALA A 427 -1.94 2.82 4.11
CA ALA A 427 -1.49 4.03 3.40
C ALA A 427 -0.12 4.57 3.88
N ASN A 428 0.38 4.11 5.03
CA ASN A 428 1.76 4.33 5.50
C ASN A 428 2.73 3.19 5.10
N ALA A 429 2.41 2.41 4.07
CA ALA A 429 3.26 1.37 3.49
C ALA A 429 3.66 0.22 4.43
N ARG A 430 2.79 -0.11 5.40
CA ARG A 430 2.90 -1.33 6.20
C ARG A 430 2.19 -2.47 5.46
N LEU A 431 2.91 -3.57 5.22
CA LEU A 431 2.46 -4.77 4.54
C LEU A 431 2.05 -5.83 5.56
N TYR A 432 0.85 -6.38 5.39
CA TYR A 432 0.30 -7.47 6.17
C TYR A 432 0.05 -8.68 5.28
N GLY A 433 0.26 -9.90 5.79
CA GLY A 433 -0.06 -11.11 5.04
C GLY A 433 -0.27 -12.34 5.92
N ILE A 434 -1.29 -13.15 5.61
CA ILE A 434 -1.56 -14.41 6.33
C ILE A 434 -0.56 -15.47 5.89
N SER A 435 0.22 -16.02 6.82
CA SER A 435 1.15 -17.14 6.56
C SER A 435 1.21 -18.06 7.78
N GLY A 436 0.90 -19.34 7.59
CA GLY A 436 0.97 -20.35 8.66
C GLY A 436 -0.11 -20.26 9.74
N GLY A 437 -1.24 -19.59 9.47
CA GLY A 437 -2.33 -19.39 10.44
C GLY A 437 -2.16 -18.18 11.35
N GLN A 438 -1.28 -17.24 10.98
CA GLN A 438 -1.00 -15.97 11.66
C GLN A 438 -0.92 -14.85 10.61
N VAL A 439 -1.18 -13.59 10.99
CA VAL A 439 -0.84 -12.45 10.11
C VAL A 439 0.57 -11.97 10.43
N LEU A 440 1.45 -11.95 9.44
CA LEU A 440 2.78 -11.34 9.55
C LEU A 440 2.70 -9.87 9.17
N CYS A 441 3.46 -9.03 9.87
CA CYS A 441 3.46 -7.57 9.73
C CYS A 441 4.87 -7.08 9.38
N TYR A 442 4.98 -6.26 8.32
CA TYR A 442 6.23 -5.68 7.82
C TYR A 442 6.04 -4.20 7.46
N LEU A 443 7.11 -3.40 7.52
CA LEU A 443 7.12 -1.99 7.12
C LEU A 443 8.12 -1.74 6.00
N MET A 444 7.77 -0.94 4.99
CA MET A 444 8.70 -0.52 3.95
C MET A 444 9.85 0.30 4.55
N GLY A 445 11.07 -0.26 4.55
CA GLY A 445 12.21 0.31 5.30
C GLY A 445 12.81 1.57 4.68
N ASN A 446 12.67 1.78 3.36
CA ASN A 446 13.19 2.95 2.66
C ASN A 446 12.42 3.24 1.37
N ILE A 447 11.79 4.42 1.26
CA ILE A 447 11.06 4.88 0.06
C ILE A 447 11.96 4.92 -1.20
N SER A 448 13.28 5.05 -1.04
CA SER A 448 14.24 5.02 -2.16
C SER A 448 14.38 3.63 -2.79
N ASP A 449 14.23 2.58 -1.96
CA ASP A 449 14.22 1.16 -2.33
C ASP A 449 12.95 0.49 -1.78
N PRO A 450 11.78 0.74 -2.40
CA PRO A 450 10.48 0.33 -1.86
C PRO A 450 10.24 -1.19 -1.94
N PHE A 451 11.23 -1.98 -2.37
CA PHE A 451 11.18 -3.45 -2.38
C PHE A 451 11.71 -4.08 -1.08
N THR A 452 12.25 -3.26 -0.17
CA THR A 452 12.84 -3.70 1.11
C THR A 452 11.88 -3.45 2.29
N PHE A 453 11.56 -4.51 3.03
CA PHE A 453 10.56 -4.53 4.09
C PHE A 453 11.08 -5.19 5.38
N ASP A 454 10.98 -4.49 6.50
CA ASP A 454 11.42 -4.94 7.82
C ASP A 454 10.24 -5.50 8.64
N PHE A 455 10.41 -6.71 9.20
CA PHE A 455 9.39 -7.37 10.02
C PHE A 455 9.19 -6.66 11.37
N LEU A 456 7.94 -6.30 11.65
CA LEU A 456 7.53 -5.69 12.92
C LEU A 456 7.02 -6.72 13.94
N GLY A 457 6.38 -7.80 13.47
CA GLY A 457 5.80 -8.82 14.35
C GLY A 457 4.72 -9.68 13.70
N SER A 458 4.04 -10.48 14.52
CA SER A 458 2.96 -11.38 14.09
C SER A 458 1.71 -11.24 14.96
N ILE A 459 0.54 -11.15 14.34
CA ILE A 459 -0.77 -11.21 14.97
C ILE A 459 -1.10 -12.70 15.24
N PRO A 460 -1.57 -13.08 16.45
CA PRO A 460 -1.75 -14.47 16.87
C PRO A 460 -2.59 -15.38 15.97
#